data_AF-A0A7J6WVC3-F1
#
_entry.id   AF-A0A7J6WVC3-F1
#
_cell.length_a   1.000
_cell.length_b   1.000
_cell.length_c   1.000
_cell.angle_alpha   90.00
_cell.angle_beta   90.00
_cell.angle_gamma   90.00
#
_symmetry.space_group_name_H-M   'P 1'
#
loop_
_entity.id
_entity.type
_entity.pdbx_description
1 polymer ?
#
loop_
_entity_poly.entity_id
_entity_poly.type
_entity_poly.pdbx_seq_one_letter_code
_entity_poly.pdbx_strand_id
1 'polypeptide(L)'
;MCFLTRRLVPDSCYASIEKKQTFSPSVIVIGGGFGGIAAARALHDASFQVVLLESRDRLGGRVCTDYSFGFPVDMGASWLHGVCEENPLAHLIGKLGLPLYRTSGDNSVLYDHDLER
;
A
#
# COMPACT_ATOMS: atom_id res chain seq x y z
N MET A 1 -58.79 49.91 32.04
CA MET A 1 -58.13 48.59 32.14
C MET A 1 -58.52 47.77 30.92
N CYS A 2 -57.66 47.76 29.91
CA CYS A 2 -57.77 46.89 28.73
C CYS A 2 -56.33 46.52 28.39
N PHE A 3 -55.89 45.32 28.79
CA PHE A 3 -54.55 44.84 28.50
C PHE A 3 -54.61 43.94 27.27
N LEU A 4 -53.95 44.40 26.20
CA LEU A 4 -53.52 43.59 25.06
C LEU A 4 -52.71 42.38 25.55
N THR A 5 -52.88 41.22 24.92
CA THR A 5 -51.72 40.51 24.35
C THR A 5 -52.17 39.66 23.15
N ARG A 6 -51.68 40.02 21.96
CA ARG A 6 -51.60 39.12 20.81
C ARG A 6 -50.66 37.97 21.18
N ARG A 7 -51.15 36.72 21.18
CA ARG A 7 -50.26 35.55 21.14
C ARG A 7 -49.91 35.28 19.67
N LEU A 8 -48.69 35.69 19.31
CA LEU A 8 -48.00 35.22 18.12
C LEU A 8 -47.74 33.72 18.31
N VAL A 9 -48.25 32.90 17.40
CA VAL A 9 -47.89 31.48 17.30
C VAL A 9 -46.45 31.45 16.79
N PRO A 10 -45.48 30.84 17.49
CA PRO A 10 -44.14 30.74 16.97
C PRO A 10 -44.12 29.78 15.80
N ASP A 11 -43.56 30.24 14.68
CA ASP A 11 -43.19 29.42 13.53
C ASP A 11 -42.48 28.15 14.01
N SER A 12 -43.10 27.00 13.73
CA SER A 12 -42.49 25.69 13.96
C SER A 12 -41.32 25.57 12.99
N CYS A 13 -40.15 25.99 13.46
CA CYS A 13 -38.87 25.68 12.89
C CYS A 13 -38.66 24.16 12.96
N TYR A 14 -39.13 23.45 11.93
CA TYR A 14 -38.56 22.16 11.55
C TYR A 14 -37.12 22.43 11.10
N ALA A 15 -36.20 22.49 12.07
CA ALA A 15 -34.79 22.38 11.79
C ALA A 15 -34.59 20.98 11.19
N SER A 16 -34.56 20.90 9.87
CA SER A 16 -34.04 19.76 9.15
C SER A 16 -32.59 19.61 9.58
N ILE A 17 -32.34 18.67 10.51
CA ILE A 17 -31.01 18.16 10.80
C ILE A 17 -30.57 17.46 9.51
N GLU A 18 -29.96 18.22 8.59
CA GLU A 18 -29.22 17.63 7.51
C GLU A 18 -28.12 16.78 8.17
N LYS A 19 -28.29 15.45 8.09
CA LYS A 19 -27.19 14.52 8.34
C LYS A 19 -26.11 14.90 7.34
N LYS A 20 -25.10 15.64 7.79
CA LYS A 20 -23.89 15.89 7.03
C LYS A 20 -23.26 14.52 6.80
N GLN A 21 -23.48 13.96 5.62
CA GLN A 21 -23.03 12.62 5.32
C GLN A 21 -21.51 12.68 5.25
N THR A 22 -20.85 12.18 6.30
CA THR A 22 -19.39 12.11 6.37
C THR A 22 -18.94 10.99 5.46
N PHE A 23 -18.88 11.27 4.16
CA PHE A 23 -18.22 10.37 3.22
C PHE A 23 -16.72 10.40 3.51
N SER A 24 -16.17 9.23 3.80
CA SER A 24 -14.73 9.05 3.78
C SER A 24 -14.21 9.44 2.37
N PRO A 25 -13.18 10.29 2.28
CA PRO A 25 -12.62 10.67 0.99
C PRO A 25 -12.18 9.43 0.20
N SER A 26 -12.50 9.39 -1.09
CA SER A 26 -12.25 8.23 -1.96
C SER A 26 -11.04 8.46 -2.85
N VAL A 27 -10.18 7.46 -3.00
CA VAL A 27 -8.96 7.52 -3.80
C VAL A 27 -8.83 6.26 -4.64
N ILE A 28 -8.43 6.44 -5.91
CA ILE A 28 -8.05 5.34 -6.79
C ILE A 28 -6.52 5.34 -6.93
N VAL A 29 -5.90 4.20 -6.67
CA VAL A 29 -4.47 3.96 -6.90
C VAL A 29 -4.33 3.11 -8.16
N ILE A 30 -3.54 3.57 -9.13
CA ILE A 30 -3.30 2.87 -10.39
C ILE A 30 -1.94 2.17 -10.32
N GLY A 31 -1.95 0.85 -10.43
CA GLY A 31 -0.80 -0.05 -10.38
C GLY A 31 -0.63 -0.73 -9.01
N GLY A 32 -0.79 -2.05 -8.98
CA GLY A 32 -0.56 -2.94 -7.84
C GLY A 32 0.90 -3.37 -7.67
N GLY A 33 1.84 -2.50 -8.02
CA GLY A 33 3.27 -2.69 -7.73
C GLY A 33 3.62 -2.37 -6.28
N PHE A 34 4.89 -2.55 -5.91
CA PHE A 34 5.36 -2.31 -4.54
C PHE A 34 4.97 -0.92 -3.98
N GLY A 35 5.20 0.14 -4.77
CA GLY A 35 4.83 1.50 -4.39
C GLY A 35 3.31 1.75 -4.33
N GLY A 36 2.53 1.14 -5.23
CA GLY A 36 1.08 1.30 -5.24
C GLY A 36 0.40 0.62 -4.07
N ILE A 37 0.85 -0.59 -3.70
CA ILE A 37 0.37 -1.28 -2.49
C ILE A 37 0.75 -0.49 -1.24
N ALA A 38 1.98 0.03 -1.16
CA ALA A 38 2.42 0.86 -0.05
C ALA A 38 1.57 2.15 0.08
N ALA A 39 1.29 2.82 -1.05
CA ALA A 39 0.45 4.01 -1.07
C ALA A 39 -1.01 3.69 -0.69
N ALA A 40 -1.58 2.61 -1.23
CA ALA A 40 -2.92 2.17 -0.91
C ALA A 40 -3.06 1.84 0.58
N ARG A 41 -2.05 1.18 1.17
CA ARG A 41 -2.00 0.90 2.60
C ARG A 41 -1.93 2.18 3.44
N ALA A 42 -1.07 3.12 3.08
CA ALA A 42 -0.93 4.39 3.80
C ALA A 42 -2.23 5.22 3.75
N LEU A 43 -2.90 5.27 2.60
CA LEU A 43 -4.19 5.95 2.43
C LEU A 43 -5.31 5.26 3.21
N HIS A 44 -5.34 3.93 3.20
CA HIS A 44 -6.30 3.16 3.99
C HIS A 44 -6.12 3.42 5.49
N ASP A 45 -4.88 3.40 5.99
CA ASP A 45 -4.57 3.69 7.39
C ASP A 45 -4.92 5.14 7.77
N ALA A 46 -4.97 6.05 6.79
CA ALA A 46 -5.48 7.42 6.92
C ALA A 46 -7.01 7.55 6.74
N SER A 47 -7.76 6.45 6.79
CA SER A 47 -9.23 6.38 6.71
C SER A 47 -9.87 6.81 5.38
N PHE A 48 -9.11 6.74 4.27
CA PHE A 48 -9.65 6.89 2.93
C PHE A 48 -10.33 5.61 2.44
N GLN A 49 -11.34 5.74 1.59
CA GLN A 49 -11.87 4.63 0.79
C GLN A 49 -10.96 4.42 -0.42
N VAL A 50 -10.27 3.29 -0.48
CA VAL A 50 -9.21 3.06 -1.49
C VAL A 50 -9.62 1.96 -2.46
N VAL A 51 -9.53 2.26 -3.75
CA VAL A 51 -9.64 1.27 -4.84
C VAL A 51 -8.28 1.16 -5.52
N LEU A 52 -7.70 -0.03 -5.55
CA LEU A 52 -6.44 -0.32 -6.25
C LEU A 52 -6.76 -1.02 -7.58
N LEU A 53 -6.28 -0.48 -8.69
CA LEU A 53 -6.43 -1.05 -10.03
C LEU A 53 -5.08 -1.55 -10.53
N GLU A 54 -4.97 -2.84 -10.85
CA GLU A 54 -3.78 -3.43 -11.48
C GLU A 54 -4.19 -4.01 -12.84
N SER A 55 -3.35 -3.83 -13.85
CA SER A 55 -3.62 -4.31 -15.20
C SER A 55 -3.33 -5.80 -15.37
N ARG A 56 -2.44 -6.35 -14.55
CA ARG A 56 -2.12 -7.79 -14.52
C ARG A 56 -3.08 -8.55 -13.62
N ASP A 57 -3.07 -9.86 -13.78
CA ASP A 57 -3.73 -10.85 -12.93
C ASP A 57 -3.02 -11.08 -11.57
N ARG A 58 -1.94 -10.34 -11.31
CA ARG A 58 -1.13 -10.46 -10.10
C ARG A 58 -0.67 -9.11 -9.57
N LEU A 59 -0.45 -9.08 -8.27
CA LEU A 59 0.21 -7.96 -7.59
C LEU A 59 1.74 -8.05 -7.74
N GLY A 60 2.44 -7.04 -7.21
CA GLY A 60 3.89 -6.96 -7.13
C GLY A 60 4.53 -6.13 -8.24
N GLY A 61 3.87 -6.00 -9.40
CA GLY A 61 4.38 -5.24 -10.54
C GLY A 61 5.70 -5.83 -11.04
N ARG A 62 6.81 -5.09 -10.88
CA ARG A 62 8.16 -5.55 -11.24
C ARG A 62 8.74 -6.58 -10.25
N VAL A 63 8.14 -6.75 -9.08
CA VAL A 63 8.44 -7.88 -8.19
C VAL A 63 7.59 -9.05 -8.65
N CYS A 64 8.23 -10.13 -9.10
CA CYS A 64 7.58 -11.29 -9.71
C CYS A 64 8.41 -12.53 -9.43
N THR A 65 7.78 -13.55 -8.87
CA THR A 65 8.37 -14.87 -8.65
C THR A 65 7.64 -15.87 -9.53
N ASP A 66 8.37 -16.57 -10.37
CA ASP A 66 7.87 -17.68 -11.18
C ASP A 66 8.03 -18.99 -10.42
N TYR A 67 6.97 -19.78 -10.34
CA TYR A 67 6.94 -21.07 -9.65
C TYR A 67 6.87 -22.27 -10.62
N SER A 68 6.88 -22.03 -11.93
CA SER A 68 6.70 -23.07 -12.96
C SER A 68 7.89 -24.04 -13.09
N PHE A 69 9.07 -23.67 -12.58
CA PHE A 69 10.30 -24.46 -12.65
C PHE A 69 10.41 -25.56 -11.58
N GLY A 70 9.38 -25.74 -10.73
CA GLY A 70 9.42 -26.65 -9.57
C GLY A 70 10.14 -26.07 -8.35
N PHE A 71 10.66 -24.85 -8.47
CA PHE A 71 11.21 -24.02 -7.38
C PHE A 71 10.97 -22.54 -7.71
N PRO A 72 10.91 -21.64 -6.71
CA PRO A 72 10.69 -20.22 -6.94
C PRO A 72 11.89 -19.56 -7.62
N VAL A 73 11.63 -18.79 -8.68
CA VAL A 73 12.62 -17.98 -9.40
C VAL A 73 12.15 -16.54 -9.48
N ASP A 74 12.90 -15.61 -8.90
CA ASP A 74 12.57 -14.19 -9.01
C ASP A 74 12.95 -13.65 -10.39
N MET A 75 11.94 -13.24 -11.16
CA MET A 75 12.05 -12.64 -12.49
C MET A 75 12.18 -11.10 -12.42
N GLY A 76 12.43 -10.56 -11.24
CA GLY A 76 12.37 -9.15 -10.92
C GLY A 76 13.30 -8.75 -9.78
N ALA A 77 12.77 -8.09 -8.76
CA ALA A 77 13.57 -7.75 -7.58
C ALA A 77 13.91 -9.02 -6.77
N SER A 78 15.17 -9.45 -6.82
CA SER A 78 15.68 -10.64 -6.10
C SER A 78 16.59 -10.31 -4.91
N TRP A 79 16.93 -9.03 -4.73
CA TRP A 79 17.97 -8.59 -3.80
C TRP A 79 17.47 -7.49 -2.89
N LEU A 80 17.71 -7.65 -1.58
CA LEU A 80 17.58 -6.58 -0.60
C LEU A 80 18.96 -6.03 -0.26
N HIS A 81 19.25 -4.82 -0.75
CA HIS A 81 20.48 -4.11 -0.42
C HIS A 81 20.33 -3.36 0.90
N GLY A 82 21.38 -3.32 1.72
CA GLY A 82 21.41 -2.56 2.96
C GLY A 82 20.37 -3.05 3.97
N VAL A 83 20.61 -4.21 4.58
CA VAL A 83 19.77 -4.71 5.68
C VAL A 83 20.16 -3.98 6.97
N CYS A 84 19.64 -2.77 7.14
CA CYS A 84 19.90 -1.85 8.25
C CYS A 84 18.61 -1.08 8.62
N GLU A 85 18.63 -0.32 9.72
CA GLU A 85 17.43 0.39 10.22
C GLU A 85 16.89 1.43 9.24
N GLU A 86 17.77 1.99 8.40
CA GLU A 86 17.42 3.00 7.39
C GLU A 86 16.62 2.40 6.23
N ASN A 87 16.67 1.09 6.04
CA ASN A 87 15.89 0.42 5.00
C ASN A 87 14.51 0.01 5.55
N PRO A 88 13.42 0.69 5.13
CA PRO A 88 12.08 0.40 5.65
C PRO A 88 11.61 -1.04 5.35
N LEU A 89 12.19 -1.68 4.33
CA LEU A 89 11.89 -3.08 4.01
C LEU A 89 12.47 -4.05 5.02
N ALA A 90 13.63 -3.73 5.62
CA ALA A 90 14.25 -4.60 6.63
C ALA A 90 13.33 -4.76 7.85
N HIS A 91 12.72 -3.64 8.31
CA HIS A 91 11.74 -3.69 9.39
C HIS A 91 10.48 -4.47 9.00
N LEU A 92 9.97 -4.28 7.78
CA LEU A 92 8.78 -4.98 7.30
C LEU A 92 9.01 -6.49 7.23
N ILE A 93 10.17 -6.92 6.73
CA ILE A 93 10.56 -8.34 6.63
C ILE A 93 10.61 -8.98 8.02
N GLY A 94 11.19 -8.30 9.01
CA GLY A 94 11.19 -8.77 10.40
C GLY A 94 9.78 -8.90 10.98
N LYS A 95 8.90 -7.93 10.73
CA LYS A 95 7.47 -7.98 11.15
C LYS A 95 6.70 -9.13 10.49
N LEU A 96 7.03 -9.46 9.25
CA LEU A 96 6.40 -10.55 8.50
C LEU A 96 7.01 -11.92 8.79
N GLY A 97 8.10 -11.99 9.57
CA GLY A 97 8.80 -13.24 9.86
C GLY A 97 9.44 -13.88 8.61
N LEU A 98 9.77 -13.08 7.60
CA LEU A 98 10.34 -13.59 6.35
C LEU A 98 11.85 -13.88 6.53
N PRO A 99 12.34 -15.04 6.07
CA PRO A 99 13.74 -15.39 6.18
C PRO A 99 14.60 -14.48 5.30
N LEU A 100 15.78 -14.10 5.82
CA LEU A 100 16.81 -13.39 5.06
C LEU A 100 18.04 -14.26 4.90
N TYR A 101 18.49 -14.40 3.67
CA TYR A 101 19.73 -15.10 3.33
C TYR A 101 20.78 -14.07 2.94
N ARG A 102 21.90 -14.04 3.66
CA ARG A 102 23.02 -13.18 3.28
C ARG A 102 23.76 -13.81 2.11
N THR A 103 23.99 -13.02 1.08
CA THR A 103 24.93 -13.36 0.03
C THR A 103 26.25 -12.66 0.29
N SER A 104 27.33 -13.42 0.26
CA SER A 104 28.69 -12.88 0.28
C SER A 104 29.15 -12.67 -1.16
N GLY A 105 29.57 -11.45 -1.51
CA GLY A 105 30.25 -11.17 -2.77
C GLY A 105 31.69 -11.70 -2.82
N ASP A 106 32.26 -11.98 -1.65
CA ASP A 106 33.65 -12.42 -1.48
C ASP A 106 33.87 -13.89 -1.90
N ASN A 107 32.78 -14.64 -2.11
CA ASN A 107 32.81 -16.03 -2.57
C ASN A 107 32.41 -16.15 -4.05
N SER A 108 32.87 -15.21 -4.88
CA SER A 108 32.68 -15.27 -6.33
C SER A 108 33.90 -15.96 -6.97
N VAL A 109 33.64 -16.93 -7.83
CA VAL A 109 34.67 -17.55 -8.68
C VAL A 109 34.46 -17.01 -10.10
N LEU A 110 35.49 -16.37 -10.64
CA LEU A 110 35.48 -15.92 -12.03
C LEU A 110 35.95 -17.07 -12.91
N TYR A 111 35.10 -17.51 -13.83
CA TYR A 111 35.49 -18.43 -14.89
C TYR A 111 35.78 -17.61 -16.13
N ASP A 112 37.03 -17.63 -16.58
CA ASP A 112 37.41 -17.06 -17.86
C ASP A 112 37.26 -18.13 -18.96
N HIS A 113 36.85 -17.69 -20.15
CA HIS A 113 36.75 -18.51 -21.34
C HIS A 113 38.00 -18.42 -22.22
N ASP A 114 39.08 -17.80 -21.75
CA ASP A 114 40.40 -17.82 -22.38
C ASP A 114 40.95 -19.26 -22.44
N LEU A 115 40.46 -20.00 -23.43
CA LEU A 115 41.00 -21.24 -23.96
C LEU A 115 42.21 -20.91 -24.84
N GLU A 116 43.25 -20.29 -24.29
CA GLU A 116 44.54 -20.22 -24.99
C GLU A 116 45.28 -21.55 -24.81
N ARG A 117 45.37 -22.29 -25.92
CA ARG A 117 46.25 -23.44 -26.12
C ARG A 117 47.66 -23.00 -26.47
#